data_AF-A0A1G7PJW8-F1
#
_entry.id   AF-A0A1G7PJW8-F1
#
_cell.length_a   1.000
_cell.length_b   1.000
_cell.length_c   1.000
_cell.angle_alpha   90.00
_cell.angle_beta   90.00
_cell.angle_gamma   90.00
#
_symmetry.space_group_name_H-M   'P 1'
#
loop_
_entity.id
_entity.type
_entity.pdbx_description
1 polymer ?
#
loop_
_entity_poly.entity_id
_entity_poly.type
_entity_poly.pdbx_seq_one_letter_code
_entity_poly.pdbx_strand_id
1 'polypeptide(L)'
;MHFEQARHLAQQPGEVAIALWFHDAIYDVRGKSNERQSADWAIRVLASCHASQATLARVEQLIMVTRHDATPCEPDEQLLVDIDLAILGATPERFAEYDAQVRAEYAWVPGFVYRMKRRSVLQSFLARSMIYSTDHFRARYEAQARINLAGVI
;
A
#
# COMPACT_ATOMS: atom_id res chain seq x y z
N MET A 1 11.83 5.02 7.65
CA MET A 1 10.72 4.34 6.94
C MET A 1 10.04 3.39 7.91
N HIS A 2 8.71 3.20 7.81
CA HIS A 2 7.96 2.31 8.71
C HIS A 2 8.50 0.87 8.70
N PHE A 3 9.01 0.40 7.57
CA PHE A 3 9.62 -0.92 7.45
C PHE A 3 10.78 -1.15 8.43
N GLU A 4 11.69 -0.20 8.62
CA GLU A 4 12.83 -0.39 9.55
C GLU A 4 12.38 -0.59 11.00
N GLN A 5 11.28 0.05 11.41
CA GLN A 5 10.73 -0.08 12.76
C GLN A 5 10.03 -1.44 12.95
N ALA A 6 9.45 -1.98 11.86
CA ALA A 6 8.68 -3.20 11.86
C ALA A 6 9.42 -4.40 11.24
N ARG A 7 10.69 -4.25 10.88
CA ARG A 7 11.51 -5.28 10.21
C ARG A 7 11.56 -6.59 11.00
N HIS A 8 11.50 -6.52 12.33
CA HIS A 8 11.46 -7.67 13.22
C HIS A 8 10.20 -8.53 13.08
N LEU A 9 9.14 -8.02 12.43
CA LEU A 9 7.91 -8.75 12.14
C LEU A 9 7.98 -9.51 10.80
N ALA A 10 8.97 -9.20 9.94
CA ALA A 10 9.11 -9.84 8.64
C ALA A 10 9.79 -11.21 8.76
N GLN A 11 9.19 -12.23 8.15
CA GLN A 11 9.81 -13.54 7.98
C GLN A 11 10.94 -13.49 6.95
N GLN A 12 10.71 -12.78 5.85
CA GLN A 12 11.68 -12.58 4.77
C GLN A 12 11.86 -11.08 4.50
N PRO A 13 12.65 -10.38 5.33
CA PRO A 13 12.77 -8.93 5.26
C PRO A 13 13.37 -8.41 3.94
N GLY A 14 14.18 -9.20 3.24
CA GLY A 14 14.75 -8.80 1.95
C GLY A 14 13.67 -8.65 0.88
N GLU A 15 12.84 -9.68 0.75
CA GLU A 15 11.72 -9.77 -0.19
C GLU A 15 10.67 -8.71 0.11
N VAL A 16 10.34 -8.48 1.38
CA VAL A 16 9.42 -7.40 1.78
C VAL A 16 9.99 -6.03 1.43
N ALA A 17 11.28 -5.78 1.69
CA ALA A 17 11.92 -4.52 1.34
C ALA A 17 11.89 -4.28 -0.18
N ILE A 18 12.22 -5.29 -0.97
CA ILE A 18 12.19 -5.19 -2.44
C ILE A 18 10.76 -4.91 -2.91
N ALA A 19 9.78 -5.65 -2.42
CA ALA A 19 8.39 -5.44 -2.81
C ALA A 19 7.89 -4.03 -2.45
N LEU A 20 8.23 -3.51 -1.26
CA LEU A 20 7.92 -2.13 -0.88
C LEU A 20 8.56 -1.09 -1.80
N TRP A 21 9.78 -1.34 -2.29
CA TRP A 21 10.43 -0.44 -3.24
C TRP A 21 9.80 -0.49 -4.63
N PHE A 22 9.35 -1.67 -5.06
CA PHE A 22 8.89 -1.88 -6.42
C PHE A 22 7.38 -1.78 -6.62
N HIS A 23 6.54 -1.89 -5.58
CA HIS A 23 5.10 -2.04 -5.76
C HIS A 23 4.44 -0.93 -6.59
N ASP A 24 4.88 0.32 -6.38
CA ASP A 24 4.44 1.51 -7.14
C ASP A 24 5.54 2.06 -8.08
N ALA A 25 6.52 1.24 -8.46
CA ALA A 25 7.60 1.68 -9.36
C ALA A 25 7.08 2.08 -10.75
N ILE A 26 6.01 1.44 -11.23
CA ILE A 26 5.23 1.88 -12.37
C ILE A 26 3.93 2.50 -11.86
N TYR A 27 3.82 3.83 -11.94
CA TYR A 27 2.64 4.56 -11.48
C TYR A 27 2.05 5.41 -12.61
N ASP A 28 1.09 4.84 -13.35
CA ASP A 28 0.24 5.57 -14.28
C ASP A 28 -1.15 5.77 -13.67
N VAL A 29 -1.49 7.02 -13.34
CA VAL A 29 -2.81 7.39 -12.78
C VAL A 29 -3.99 7.06 -13.70
N ARG A 30 -3.74 6.74 -14.98
CA ARG A 30 -4.75 6.30 -15.96
C ARG A 30 -4.68 4.79 -16.22
N GLY A 31 -3.63 4.12 -15.76
CA GLY A 31 -3.39 2.70 -15.93
C GLY A 31 -4.24 1.85 -14.97
N LYS A 32 -4.48 0.59 -15.35
CA LYS A 32 -5.16 -0.42 -14.50
C LYS A 32 -4.25 -1.60 -14.12
N SER A 33 -2.99 -1.53 -14.54
CA SER A 33 -2.01 -2.62 -14.48
C SER A 33 -0.70 -2.15 -13.85
N ASN A 34 -0.75 -1.13 -12.99
CA ASN A 34 0.45 -0.54 -12.38
C ASN A 34 1.20 -1.59 -11.56
N GLU A 35 0.51 -2.27 -10.65
CA GLU A 35 1.10 -3.28 -9.76
C GLU A 35 1.65 -4.47 -10.55
N ARG A 36 0.96 -4.86 -11.64
CA ARG A 36 1.45 -5.92 -12.54
C ARG A 36 2.73 -5.49 -13.26
N GLN A 37 2.75 -4.29 -13.83
CA GLN A 37 3.92 -3.78 -14.54
C GLN A 37 5.11 -3.54 -13.60
N SER A 38 4.83 -3.06 -12.39
CA SER A 38 5.77 -2.96 -11.26
C SER A 38 6.37 -4.32 -10.91
N ALA A 39 5.53 -5.35 -10.75
CA ALA A 39 5.99 -6.71 -10.48
C ALA A 39 6.85 -7.27 -11.63
N ASP A 40 6.39 -7.12 -12.88
CA ASP A 40 7.13 -7.57 -14.05
C ASP A 40 8.50 -6.88 -14.15
N TRP A 41 8.58 -5.60 -13.77
CA TRP A 41 9.84 -4.89 -13.71
C TRP A 41 10.76 -5.41 -12.59
N ALA A 42 10.22 -5.59 -11.39
CA ALA A 42 10.97 -6.16 -10.26
C ALA A 42 11.56 -7.53 -10.63
N ILE A 43 10.77 -8.42 -11.24
CA ILE A 43 11.20 -9.74 -11.69
C ILE A 43 12.35 -9.63 -12.69
N ARG A 44 12.24 -8.75 -13.69
CA ARG A 44 13.32 -8.55 -14.68
C ARG A 44 14.63 -8.10 -14.02
N VAL A 45 14.56 -7.16 -13.08
CA VAL A 45 15.74 -6.65 -12.36
C VAL A 45 16.35 -7.75 -11.50
N LEU A 46 15.55 -8.45 -10.70
CA LEU A 46 16.03 -9.52 -9.83
C LEU A 46 16.60 -10.70 -10.60
N ALA A 47 15.99 -11.06 -11.74
CA ALA A 47 16.51 -12.10 -12.62
C ALA A 47 17.89 -11.70 -13.20
N SER A 48 18.09 -10.43 -13.55
CA SER A 48 19.40 -9.93 -14.00
C SER A 48 20.47 -9.98 -12.89
N CYS A 49 20.03 -9.96 -11.63
CA CYS A 49 20.87 -10.15 -10.45
C CYS A 49 21.02 -11.62 -10.03
N HIS A 50 20.56 -12.60 -10.84
CA HIS A 50 20.62 -14.04 -10.57
C HIS A 50 19.86 -14.47 -9.30
N ALA A 51 18.79 -13.78 -8.94
CA ALA A 51 17.92 -14.19 -7.84
C ALA A 51 17.27 -15.55 -8.11
N SER A 52 16.97 -16.29 -7.05
CA SER A 52 16.32 -17.60 -7.15
C SER A 52 14.88 -17.48 -7.64
N GLN A 53 14.36 -18.52 -8.31
CA GLN A 53 12.95 -18.55 -8.73
C GLN A 53 11.97 -18.39 -7.56
N ALA A 54 12.33 -18.92 -6.38
CA ALA A 54 11.54 -18.75 -5.17
C ALA A 54 11.46 -17.27 -4.73
N THR A 55 12.58 -16.54 -4.80
CA THR A 55 12.63 -15.10 -4.50
C THR A 55 11.80 -14.30 -5.51
N LEU A 56 11.91 -14.62 -6.81
CA LEU A 56 11.12 -13.95 -7.86
C LEU A 56 9.62 -14.10 -7.62
N ALA A 57 9.16 -15.34 -7.41
CA ALA A 57 7.75 -15.64 -7.17
C ALA A 57 7.23 -14.94 -5.90
N ARG A 58 8.04 -14.91 -4.83
CA ARG A 58 7.64 -14.27 -3.57
C ARG A 58 7.54 -12.75 -3.71
N VAL A 59 8.50 -12.10 -4.37
CA VAL A 59 8.45 -10.64 -4.62
C VAL A 59 7.26 -10.29 -5.51
N GLU A 60 6.99 -11.08 -6.55
CA GLU A 60 5.81 -10.91 -7.39
C GLU A 60 4.52 -10.96 -6.57
N GLN A 61 4.36 -12.01 -5.75
CA GLN A 61 3.20 -12.18 -4.89
C GLN A 61 3.03 -10.99 -3.93
N LEU A 62 4.11 -10.57 -3.26
CA LEU A 62 4.09 -9.45 -2.32
C LEU A 62 3.70 -8.12 -2.98
N ILE A 63 4.21 -7.84 -4.19
CA ILE A 63 3.79 -6.66 -4.97
C ILE A 63 2.32 -6.76 -5.34
N MET A 64 1.85 -7.93 -5.81
CA MET A 64 0.48 -8.08 -6.27
C MET A 64 -0.56 -7.94 -5.15
N VAL A 65 -0.17 -8.19 -3.89
CA VAL A 65 -1.03 -7.97 -2.71
C VAL A 65 -1.34 -6.49 -2.49
N THR A 66 -0.50 -5.54 -2.95
CA THR A 66 -0.76 -4.09 -2.80
C THR A 66 -1.91 -3.58 -3.66
N ARG A 67 -2.50 -4.42 -4.50
CA ARG A 67 -3.77 -4.08 -5.18
C ARG A 67 -4.93 -3.92 -4.20
N HIS A 68 -4.80 -4.42 -2.96
CA HIS A 68 -5.83 -4.40 -1.93
C HIS A 68 -7.14 -5.11 -2.32
N ASP A 69 -7.11 -5.93 -3.36
CA ASP A 69 -8.25 -6.69 -3.91
C ASP A 69 -8.66 -7.87 -3.01
N ALA A 70 -7.73 -8.36 -2.18
CA ALA A 70 -7.94 -9.50 -1.29
C ALA A 70 -7.33 -9.24 0.09
N THR A 71 -7.83 -9.95 1.10
CA THR A 71 -7.26 -9.90 2.46
C THR A 71 -5.93 -10.66 2.48
N PRO A 72 -4.82 -10.03 2.90
CA PRO A 72 -3.54 -10.70 3.02
C PRO A 72 -3.58 -11.79 4.10
N CYS A 73 -3.06 -12.97 3.78
CA CYS A 73 -3.11 -14.13 4.66
C CYS A 73 -1.75 -14.37 5.34
N GLU A 74 -0.65 -14.11 4.63
CA GLU A 74 0.69 -14.38 5.14
C GLU A 74 1.24 -13.20 5.95
N PRO A 75 2.10 -13.43 6.96
CA PRO A 75 2.63 -12.35 7.81
C PRO A 75 3.37 -11.24 7.04
N ASP A 76 4.16 -11.59 6.03
CA ASP A 76 4.89 -10.62 5.21
C ASP A 76 3.95 -9.79 4.32
N GLU A 77 2.86 -10.39 3.82
CA GLU A 77 1.83 -9.69 3.06
C GLU A 77 1.08 -8.69 3.94
N GLN A 78 0.69 -9.12 5.14
CA GLN A 78 0.03 -8.29 6.13
C GLN A 78 0.90 -7.10 6.53
N LEU A 79 2.18 -7.36 6.80
CA LEU A 79 3.15 -6.32 7.13
C LEU A 79 3.33 -5.31 5.98
N LEU A 80 3.41 -5.79 4.74
CA LEU A 80 3.56 -4.94 3.58
C LEU A 80 2.34 -4.02 3.40
N VAL A 81 1.13 -4.58 3.46
CA VAL A 81 -0.13 -3.81 3.40
C VAL A 81 -0.22 -2.81 4.54
N ASP A 82 0.16 -3.19 5.75
CA ASP A 82 0.14 -2.29 6.90
C ASP A 82 1.09 -1.09 6.72
N ILE A 83 2.27 -1.34 6.14
CA ILE A 83 3.26 -0.29 5.82
C ILE A 83 2.73 0.65 4.73
N ASP A 84 2.15 0.10 3.67
CA ASP A 84 1.57 0.86 2.56
C ASP A 84 0.41 1.77 3.06
N LEU A 85 -0.47 1.22 3.91
CA LEU A 85 -1.61 1.94 4.46
C LEU A 85 -1.25 2.88 5.61
N ALA A 86 -0.01 2.90 6.10
CA ALA A 86 0.40 3.69 7.27
C ALA A 86 0.12 5.19 7.14
N ILE A 87 0.10 5.72 5.91
CA ILE A 87 -0.26 7.12 5.64
C ILE A 87 -1.67 7.47 6.12
N LEU A 88 -2.60 6.51 6.16
CA LEU A 88 -3.96 6.74 6.64
C LEU A 88 -3.97 7.12 8.11
N GLY A 89 -3.08 6.54 8.93
CA GLY A 89 -2.94 6.85 10.36
C GLY A 89 -1.92 7.92 10.69
N ALA A 90 -1.42 8.66 9.70
CA ALA A 90 -0.53 9.79 9.93
C ALA A 90 -1.24 10.92 10.71
N THR A 91 -0.48 11.94 11.13
CA THR A 91 -1.09 13.11 11.78
C THR A 91 -2.11 13.76 10.83
N PRO A 92 -3.16 14.42 11.36
CA PRO A 92 -4.19 15.05 10.53
C PRO A 92 -3.61 15.98 9.45
N GLU A 93 -2.56 16.72 9.79
CA GLU A 93 -1.89 17.66 8.88
C GLU A 93 -1.23 16.93 7.71
N ARG A 94 -0.50 15.84 8.01
CA ARG A 94 0.17 15.04 6.98
C ARG A 94 -0.83 14.30 6.09
N PHE A 95 -1.91 13.79 6.68
CA PHE A 95 -2.97 13.13 5.92
C PHE A 95 -3.70 14.12 5.01
N ALA A 96 -4.00 15.33 5.49
CA ALA A 96 -4.61 16.38 4.66
C ALA A 96 -3.70 16.82 3.51
N GLU A 97 -2.39 16.92 3.75
CA GLU A 97 -1.40 17.20 2.71
C GLU A 97 -1.38 16.08 1.65
N TYR A 98 -1.35 14.82 2.08
CA TYR A 98 -1.44 13.66 1.18
C TYR A 98 -2.72 13.70 0.34
N ASP A 99 -3.89 13.94 0.94
CA ASP A 99 -5.14 13.97 0.19
C ASP A 99 -5.19 15.13 -0.83
N ALA A 100 -4.60 16.28 -0.49
CA ALA A 100 -4.43 17.41 -1.41
C ALA A 100 -3.50 17.07 -2.59
N GLN A 101 -2.40 16.35 -2.34
CA GLN A 101 -1.48 15.86 -3.38
C GLN A 101 -2.20 14.90 -4.33
N VAL A 102 -2.92 13.91 -3.79
CA VAL A 102 -3.74 13.00 -4.61
C VAL A 102 -4.78 13.79 -5.41
N ARG A 103 -5.45 14.79 -4.81
CA ARG A 103 -6.41 15.63 -5.55
C ARG A 103 -5.76 16.35 -6.73
N ALA A 104 -4.52 16.84 -6.58
CA ALA A 104 -3.78 17.52 -7.63
C ALA A 104 -3.37 16.56 -8.75
N GLU A 105 -2.93 15.34 -8.44
CA GLU A 105 -2.61 14.30 -9.43
C GLU A 105 -3.81 13.93 -10.31
N TYR A 106 -4.99 13.88 -9.70
CA TYR A 106 -6.26 13.64 -10.39
C TYR A 106 -6.98 14.92 -10.81
N ALA A 107 -6.27 16.05 -10.97
CA ALA A 107 -6.86 17.33 -11.43
C ALA A 107 -7.63 17.20 -12.76
N TRP A 108 -7.20 16.28 -13.62
CA TRP A 108 -7.83 15.97 -14.91
C TRP A 108 -9.17 15.21 -14.80
N VAL A 109 -9.49 14.63 -13.64
CA VAL A 109 -10.77 13.95 -13.40
C VAL A 109 -11.83 14.97 -12.96
N PRO A 110 -13.05 14.94 -13.53
CA PRO A 110 -14.15 15.79 -13.07
C PRO A 110 -14.39 15.66 -11.55
N GLY A 111 -14.49 16.79 -10.86
CA GLY A 111 -14.47 16.82 -9.39
C GLY A 111 -15.55 15.96 -8.72
N PHE A 112 -16.74 15.84 -9.31
CA PHE A 112 -17.80 14.95 -8.80
C PHE A 112 -17.40 13.47 -8.90
N VAL A 113 -16.83 13.06 -10.04
CA VAL A 113 -16.36 11.68 -10.26
C VAL A 113 -15.21 11.35 -9.32
N TYR A 114 -14.25 12.27 -9.17
CA TYR A 114 -13.14 12.10 -8.23
C TYR A 114 -13.64 11.90 -6.81
N ARG A 115 -14.52 12.79 -6.31
CA ARG A 115 -15.06 12.68 -4.93
C ARG A 115 -15.81 11.37 -4.71
N MET A 116 -16.63 10.94 -5.66
CA MET A 116 -17.34 9.66 -5.54
C MET A 116 -16.38 8.47 -5.47
N LYS A 117 -15.39 8.42 -6.37
CA LYS A 117 -14.41 7.32 -6.40
C LYS A 117 -13.50 7.32 -5.18
N ARG A 118 -12.99 8.49 -4.79
CA ARG A 118 -12.15 8.66 -3.59
C ARG A 118 -12.91 8.24 -2.34
N ARG A 119 -14.15 8.72 -2.17
CA ARG A 119 -15.01 8.31 -1.05
C ARG A 119 -15.22 6.80 -1.02
N SER A 120 -15.50 6.16 -2.16
CA SER A 120 -15.68 4.71 -2.24
C SER A 120 -14.46 3.93 -1.77
N VAL A 121 -13.24 4.36 -2.15
CA VAL A 121 -11.98 3.72 -1.73
C VAL A 121 -11.73 3.92 -0.23
N LEU A 122 -11.90 5.14 0.27
CA LEU A 122 -11.70 5.42 1.70
C LEU A 122 -12.75 4.69 2.56
N GLN A 123 -14.00 4.59 2.09
CA GLN A 123 -15.06 3.82 2.74
C GLN A 123 -14.74 2.33 2.80
N SER A 124 -14.17 1.74 1.73
CA SER A 124 -13.80 0.33 1.77
C SER A 124 -12.73 0.02 2.81
N PHE A 125 -11.81 0.95 3.07
CA PHE A 125 -10.84 0.80 4.16
C PHE A 125 -11.51 0.98 5.53
N LEU A 126 -12.34 2.01 5.71
CA LEU A 126 -13.03 2.27 6.97
C LEU A 126 -13.98 1.14 7.39
N ALA A 127 -14.58 0.46 6.41
CA ALA A 127 -15.48 -0.67 6.62
C ALA A 127 -14.78 -1.95 7.09
N ARG A 128 -13.45 -2.03 7.02
CA ARG A 128 -12.70 -3.18 7.55
C ARG A 128 -12.85 -3.23 9.08
N SER A 129 -12.99 -4.43 9.63
CA SER A 129 -13.01 -4.64 11.09
C SER A 129 -11.72 -4.14 11.74
N MET A 130 -10.59 -4.32 11.04
CA MET A 130 -9.29 -3.76 11.36
C MET A 130 -8.66 -3.22 10.07
N ILE A 131 -8.18 -1.97 10.09
CA ILE A 131 -7.51 -1.37 8.94
C ILE A 131 -6.12 -1.99 8.79
N TYR A 132 -5.43 -2.14 9.92
CA TYR A 132 -4.11 -2.77 10.01
C TYR A 132 -4.23 -4.19 10.58
N SER A 133 -3.42 -5.12 10.08
CA SER A 133 -3.42 -6.53 10.47
C SER A 133 -2.56 -6.78 11.71
N THR A 134 -1.37 -6.21 11.74
CA THR A 134 -0.38 -6.41 12.81
C THR A 134 -0.70 -5.58 14.04
N ASP A 135 -0.44 -6.13 15.24
CA ASP A 135 -0.64 -5.40 16.50
C ASP A 135 0.18 -4.11 16.56
N HIS A 136 1.40 -4.13 15.99
CA HIS A 136 2.30 -2.98 15.94
C HIS A 136 1.67 -1.78 15.23
N PHE A 137 1.09 -1.98 14.04
CA PHE A 137 0.44 -0.91 13.29
C PHE A 137 -0.94 -0.56 13.85
N ARG A 138 -1.70 -1.55 14.33
CA ARG A 138 -3.00 -1.31 14.97
C ARG A 138 -2.88 -0.37 16.16
N ALA A 139 -1.96 -0.67 17.09
CA ALA A 139 -1.77 0.14 18.30
C ALA A 139 -1.35 1.58 17.99
N ARG A 140 -0.66 1.79 16.86
CA ARG A 140 -0.07 3.09 16.51
C ARG A 140 -0.96 3.94 15.60
N TYR A 141 -1.71 3.32 14.69
CA TYR A 141 -2.33 4.01 13.56
C TYR A 141 -3.83 3.80 13.43
N GLU A 142 -4.42 2.75 14.01
CA GLU A 142 -5.83 2.39 13.78
C GLU A 142 -6.79 3.52 14.18
N ALA A 143 -6.63 4.07 15.39
CA ALA A 143 -7.50 5.12 15.91
C ALA A 143 -7.42 6.39 15.05
N GLN A 144 -6.20 6.84 14.72
CA GLN A 144 -6.00 8.03 13.91
C GLN A 144 -6.48 7.82 12.47
N ALA A 145 -6.27 6.63 11.90
CA ALA A 145 -6.73 6.30 10.55
C ALA A 145 -8.26 6.39 10.45
N ARG A 146 -8.99 5.87 11.43
CA ARG A 146 -10.45 5.97 11.45
C ARG A 146 -10.94 7.42 11.52
N ILE A 147 -10.28 8.26 12.33
CA ILE A 147 -10.59 9.71 12.41
C ILE A 147 -10.33 10.39 11.06
N ASN A 148 -9.16 10.16 10.47
CA ASN A 148 -8.76 10.74 9.19
C ASN A 148 -9.71 10.33 8.06
N LEU A 149 -10.02 9.04 7.94
CA LEU A 149 -10.95 8.52 6.93
C LEU A 149 -12.36 9.08 7.11
N ALA A 150 -12.88 9.11 8.35
CA ALA A 150 -14.21 9.65 8.63
C ALA A 150 -14.32 11.16 8.39
N GLY A 151 -13.22 11.91 8.47
CA GLY A 151 -13.19 13.34 8.18
C GLY A 151 -13.24 13.69 6.69
N VAL A 152 -12.93 12.75 5.79
CA VAL A 152 -12.91 12.96 4.32
C VAL A 152 -14.11 12.31 3.63
N ILE A 153 -14.69 11.27 4.24
CA ILE A 153 -15.93 10.63 3.79
C ILE A 153 -17.11 11.54 4.12
#